data_AF-A0A8I1PLD5-F1
#
_entry.id   AF-A0A8I1PLD5-F1
#
_cell.length_a   1.000
_cell.length_b   1.000
_cell.length_c   1.000
_cell.angle_alpha   90.00
_cell.angle_beta   90.00
_cell.angle_gamma   90.00
#
_symmetry.space_group_name_H-M   'P 1'
#
loop_
_entity.id
_entity.type
_entity.pdbx_description
1 polymer ?
#
loop_
_entity_poly.entity_id
_entity_poly.type
_entity_poly.pdbx_seq_one_letter_code
_entity_poly.pdbx_strand_id
1 'polypeptide(L)'
;MRARLRRVQVRHMTRTHIWRFWLTGWVGLAALAFANGTLRVVGYQNLVGETAARQLATNILIIAIGLYTAALHRRRPLPDTRTALAVGSTWTALTLAFEFGVGHYVFGTSWPTLLADYDLTQGRLWILVPVATLLAPALVRTISGPEAVRQCRPTGRPPRVPHLGVEVPRTWSMLTCAAGPVDELVDPGRT
;
A
#
# COMPACT_ATOMS: atom_id res chain seq x y z
N MET A 1 26.44 -26.86 22.61
CA MET A 1 26.11 -27.02 21.17
C MET A 1 24.61 -26.79 20.92
N ARG A 2 24.08 -25.58 21.19
CA ARG A 2 22.61 -25.28 21.14
C ARG A 2 22.25 -23.87 20.62
N ALA A 3 23.17 -23.14 19.99
CA ALA A 3 22.99 -21.69 19.77
C ALA A 3 22.84 -21.23 18.31
N ARG A 4 22.86 -22.12 17.30
CA ARG A 4 22.89 -21.72 15.87
C ARG A 4 21.73 -22.23 15.01
N LEU A 5 20.58 -22.50 15.61
CA LEU A 5 19.34 -22.80 14.88
C LEU A 5 18.34 -21.63 14.87
N ARG A 6 18.79 -20.38 15.07
CA ARG A 6 18.08 -19.24 14.50
C ARG A 6 18.43 -19.14 13.01
N ARG A 7 18.03 -20.17 12.25
CA ARG A 7 17.75 -19.97 10.83
C ARG A 7 16.85 -18.75 10.78
N VAL A 8 17.17 -17.84 9.87
CA VAL A 8 16.30 -16.75 9.47
C VAL A 8 14.94 -17.38 9.20
N GLN A 9 14.06 -17.32 10.19
CA GLN A 9 12.69 -17.76 10.05
C GLN A 9 12.08 -16.64 9.23
N VAL A 10 12.28 -16.70 7.92
CA VAL A 10 11.47 -15.99 6.95
C VAL A 10 10.07 -16.40 7.34
N ARG A 11 9.41 -15.52 8.09
CA ARG A 11 8.15 -15.82 8.74
C ARG A 11 7.22 -16.06 7.57
N HIS A 12 6.97 -17.33 7.23
CA HIS A 12 5.87 -17.70 6.35
C HIS A 12 4.61 -17.24 7.11
N MET A 13 4.29 -15.96 6.96
CA MET A 13 3.03 -15.42 7.39
C MET A 13 2.01 -16.18 6.57
N THR A 14 1.29 -17.07 7.24
CA THR A 14 0.18 -17.78 6.65
C THR A 14 -0.74 -16.72 6.01
N ARG A 15 -1.17 -16.99 4.78
CA ARG A 15 -2.03 -16.08 3.99
C ARG A 15 -3.17 -15.48 4.84
N THR A 16 -3.74 -16.28 5.73
CA THR A 16 -4.78 -15.90 6.70
C THR A 16 -4.39 -14.73 7.62
N HIS A 17 -3.15 -14.68 8.12
CA HIS A 17 -2.71 -13.61 9.03
C HIS A 17 -2.56 -12.27 8.30
N ILE A 18 -2.11 -12.30 7.04
CA ILE A 18 -2.06 -11.11 6.17
C ILE A 18 -3.48 -10.59 5.95
N TRP A 19 -4.39 -11.48 5.53
CA TRP A 19 -5.78 -11.11 5.28
C TRP A 19 -6.47 -10.51 6.50
N ARG A 20 -6.35 -11.13 7.68
CA ARG A 20 -6.93 -10.59 8.91
C ARG A 20 -6.41 -9.18 9.22
N PHE A 21 -5.10 -8.96 9.10
CA PHE A 21 -4.50 -7.65 9.34
C PHE A 21 -4.98 -6.57 8.36
N TRP A 22 -5.07 -6.91 7.07
CA TRP A 22 -5.53 -5.95 6.06
C TRP A 22 -7.04 -5.71 6.14
N LEU A 23 -7.84 -6.72 6.48
CA LEU A 23 -9.27 -6.55 6.74
C LEU A 23 -9.53 -5.64 7.94
N THR A 24 -8.80 -5.82 9.05
CA THR A 24 -8.93 -4.90 10.20
C THR A 24 -8.41 -3.49 9.88
N GLY A 25 -7.46 -3.37 8.94
CA GLY A 25 -7.02 -2.08 8.40
C GLY A 25 -8.14 -1.25 7.77
N TRP A 26 -9.17 -1.89 7.21
CA TRP A 26 -10.32 -1.16 6.68
C TRP A 26 -11.06 -0.35 7.75
N VAL A 27 -11.12 -0.82 8.99
CA VAL A 27 -11.74 -0.07 10.09
C VAL A 27 -10.98 1.23 10.35
N GLY A 28 -9.65 1.21 10.26
CA GLY A 28 -8.83 2.42 10.35
C GLY A 28 -9.07 3.37 9.16
N LEU A 29 -9.28 2.82 7.96
CA LEU A 29 -9.66 3.61 6.78
C LEU A 29 -11.01 4.31 6.97
N ALA A 30 -12.01 3.59 7.48
CA ALA A 30 -13.33 4.14 7.79
C ALA A 30 -13.23 5.27 8.83
N ALA A 31 -12.44 5.07 9.89
CA ALA A 31 -12.19 6.11 10.89
C ALA A 31 -11.53 7.38 10.28
N LEU A 32 -10.57 7.22 9.35
CA LEU A 32 -9.98 8.33 8.62
C LEU A 32 -11.01 9.08 7.77
N ALA A 33 -11.90 8.35 7.08
CA ALA A 33 -12.97 8.96 6.28
C ALA A 33 -13.94 9.77 7.16
N PHE A 34 -14.36 9.23 8.31
CA PHE A 34 -15.20 9.95 9.27
C PHE A 34 -14.52 11.19 9.84
N ALA A 35 -13.26 11.07 10.24
CA ALA A 35 -12.48 12.20 10.75
C ALA A 35 -12.35 13.31 9.68
N ASN A 36 -12.08 12.94 8.44
CA ASN A 36 -11.99 13.88 7.32
C ASN A 36 -13.34 14.57 7.03
N GLY A 37 -14.43 13.81 7.01
CA GLY A 37 -15.78 14.36 6.83
C GLY A 37 -16.16 15.34 7.96
N THR A 38 -15.81 15.00 9.20
CA THR A 38 -16.03 15.86 10.37
C THR A 38 -15.18 17.13 10.30
N LEU A 39 -13.90 17.00 9.99
CA LEU A 39 -12.97 18.12 9.84
C LEU A 39 -13.43 19.10 8.77
N ARG A 40 -14.00 18.61 7.66
CA ARG A 40 -14.61 19.44 6.62
C ARG A 40 -15.74 20.29 7.21
N VAL A 41 -16.77 19.64 7.75
CA VAL A 41 -18.02 20.29 8.20
C VAL A 41 -17.76 21.28 9.33
N VAL A 42 -16.96 20.89 10.32
CA VAL A 42 -16.70 21.71 11.52
C VAL A 42 -15.57 22.72 11.30
N GLY A 43 -14.57 22.37 10.48
CA GLY A 43 -13.35 23.15 10.32
C GLY A 43 -13.47 24.23 9.26
N TYR A 44 -13.42 23.84 7.98
CA TYR A 44 -13.17 24.79 6.89
C TYR A 44 -14.36 25.00 5.94
N GLN A 45 -15.44 24.23 6.04
CA GLN A 45 -16.59 24.37 5.13
C GLN A 45 -17.21 25.78 5.14
N ASN A 46 -17.35 26.39 6.32
CA ASN A 46 -17.88 27.75 6.45
C ASN A 46 -16.93 28.84 5.91
N LEU A 47 -15.64 28.52 5.72
CA LEU A 47 -14.63 29.47 5.26
C LEU A 47 -14.48 29.46 3.74
N VAL A 48 -14.51 28.28 3.13
CA VAL A 48 -14.22 28.11 1.69
C VAL A 48 -15.46 27.80 0.85
N GLY A 49 -16.61 27.58 1.48
CA GLY A 49 -17.86 27.19 0.82
C GLY A 49 -17.94 25.70 0.52
N GLU A 50 -19.16 25.21 0.25
CA GLU A 50 -19.47 23.77 0.18
C GLU A 50 -18.65 23.02 -0.89
N THR A 51 -18.60 23.54 -2.11
CA THR A 51 -17.96 22.87 -3.25
C THR A 51 -16.46 22.75 -3.05
N ALA A 52 -15.79 23.86 -2.71
CA ALA A 52 -14.35 23.85 -2.46
C ALA A 52 -14.00 22.98 -1.24
N ALA A 53 -14.83 23.00 -0.19
CA ALA A 53 -14.62 22.16 0.98
C ALA A 53 -14.73 20.67 0.65
N ARG A 54 -15.70 20.26 -0.18
CA ARG A 54 -15.80 18.88 -0.67
C ARG A 54 -14.57 18.45 -1.45
N GLN A 55 -14.13 19.28 -2.40
CA GLN A 55 -12.95 18.97 -3.23
C GLN A 55 -11.68 18.87 -2.38
N LEU A 56 -11.48 19.80 -1.44
CA LEU A 56 -10.35 19.77 -0.52
C LEU A 56 -10.38 18.50 0.35
N ALA A 57 -11.54 18.16 0.91
CA ALA A 57 -11.73 16.94 1.70
C ALA A 57 -11.43 15.67 0.90
N THR A 58 -11.85 15.59 -0.37
CA THR A 58 -11.53 14.47 -1.26
C THR A 58 -10.02 14.34 -1.45
N ASN A 59 -9.32 15.45 -1.74
CA ASN A 59 -7.86 15.43 -1.93
C ASN A 59 -7.13 15.01 -0.64
N ILE A 60 -7.51 15.57 0.50
CA ILE A 60 -6.94 15.20 1.82
C ILE A 60 -7.14 13.71 2.07
N LEU A 61 -8.34 13.18 1.81
CA LEU A 61 -8.64 11.77 2.04
C LEU A 61 -7.85 10.86 1.11
N ILE A 62 -7.72 11.18 -0.18
CA ILE A 62 -6.91 10.40 -1.13
C ILE A 62 -5.45 10.31 -0.66
N ILE A 63 -4.87 11.43 -0.24
CA ILE A 63 -3.51 11.47 0.30
C ILE A 63 -3.42 10.62 1.58
N ALA A 64 -4.39 10.78 2.49
CA ALA A 64 -4.44 10.01 3.73
C ALA A 64 -4.56 8.50 3.49
N ILE A 65 -5.39 8.06 2.52
CA ILE A 65 -5.53 6.66 2.10
C ILE A 65 -4.17 6.13 1.63
N GLY A 66 -3.46 6.87 0.77
CA GLY A 66 -2.13 6.48 0.27
C GLY A 66 -1.11 6.34 1.41
N LEU A 67 -1.01 7.34 2.28
CA LEU A 67 -0.08 7.35 3.41
C LEU A 67 -0.39 6.24 4.43
N TYR A 68 -1.67 6.03 4.72
CA TYR A 68 -2.14 4.97 5.62
C TYR A 68 -1.82 3.59 5.05
N THR A 69 -2.12 3.38 3.78
CA THR A 69 -1.81 2.13 3.07
C THR A 69 -0.31 1.86 3.03
N ALA A 70 0.50 2.89 2.80
CA ALA A 70 1.96 2.80 2.89
C ALA A 70 2.44 2.42 4.30
N ALA A 71 1.84 2.99 5.34
CA ALA A 71 2.16 2.63 6.72
C ALA A 71 1.80 1.17 7.04
N LEU A 72 0.65 0.68 6.57
CA LEU A 72 0.27 -0.73 6.71
C LEU A 72 1.21 -1.65 5.93
N HIS A 73 1.56 -1.30 4.70
CA HIS A 73 2.47 -2.08 3.86
C HIS A 73 3.86 -2.18 4.49
N ARG A 74 4.40 -1.11 5.07
CA ARG A 74 5.68 -1.16 5.81
C ARG A 74 5.64 -2.10 7.02
N ARG A 75 4.47 -2.24 7.67
CA ARG A 75 4.31 -3.13 8.83
C ARG A 75 4.12 -4.59 8.42
N ARG A 76 3.34 -4.83 7.35
CA ARG A 76 3.01 -6.15 6.80
C ARG A 76 2.95 -6.07 5.28
N PRO A 77 4.10 -6.28 4.60
CA PRO A 77 4.17 -6.18 3.15
C PRO A 77 3.20 -7.14 2.45
N LEU A 78 2.58 -6.64 1.38
CA LEU A 78 1.75 -7.44 0.50
C LEU A 78 2.66 -8.27 -0.42
N PRO A 79 2.46 -9.59 -0.51
CA PRO A 79 3.39 -10.50 -1.18
C PRO A 79 3.41 -10.31 -2.70
N ASP A 80 2.25 -10.05 -3.30
CA ASP A 80 2.08 -10.00 -4.75
C ASP A 80 0.99 -9.01 -5.16
N THR A 81 0.97 -8.64 -6.44
CA THR A 81 0.03 -7.66 -7.00
C THR A 81 -1.42 -8.15 -6.98
N ARG A 82 -1.66 -9.46 -7.17
CA ARG A 82 -3.01 -10.03 -7.13
C ARG A 82 -3.60 -9.93 -5.72
N THR A 83 -2.80 -10.21 -4.69
CA THR A 83 -3.22 -10.01 -3.29
C THR A 83 -3.46 -8.54 -2.99
N ALA A 84 -2.62 -7.63 -3.49
CA ALA A 84 -2.81 -6.20 -3.30
C ALA A 84 -4.11 -5.67 -3.93
N LEU A 85 -4.38 -6.06 -5.17
CA LEU A 85 -5.64 -5.72 -5.86
C LEU A 85 -6.84 -6.33 -5.14
N ALA A 86 -6.76 -7.58 -4.69
CA ALA A 86 -7.84 -8.21 -3.93
C ALA A 86 -8.16 -7.46 -2.64
N VAL A 87 -7.13 -7.02 -1.89
CA VAL A 87 -7.32 -6.18 -0.69
C VAL A 87 -8.00 -4.86 -1.05
N GLY A 88 -7.52 -4.16 -2.08
CA GLY A 88 -8.12 -2.90 -2.55
C GLY A 88 -9.58 -3.07 -2.98
N SER A 89 -9.89 -4.13 -3.73
CA SER A 89 -11.26 -4.48 -4.13
C SER A 89 -12.15 -4.76 -2.92
N THR A 90 -11.66 -5.53 -1.94
CA THR A 90 -12.42 -5.81 -0.71
C THR A 90 -12.68 -4.52 0.08
N TRP A 91 -11.68 -3.67 0.27
CA TRP A 91 -11.85 -2.38 0.94
C TRP A 91 -12.84 -1.48 0.22
N THR A 92 -12.78 -1.43 -1.10
CA THR A 92 -13.72 -0.63 -1.91
C THR A 92 -15.14 -1.16 -1.77
N ALA A 93 -15.34 -2.47 -1.87
CA ALA A 93 -16.64 -3.10 -1.67
C ALA A 93 -17.21 -2.83 -0.27
N LEU A 94 -16.39 -2.96 0.77
CA LEU A 94 -16.79 -2.62 2.15
C LEU A 94 -17.13 -1.13 2.29
N THR A 95 -16.39 -0.24 1.64
CA THR A 95 -16.63 1.21 1.68
C THR A 95 -17.94 1.57 1.00
N LEU A 96 -18.21 1.05 -0.20
CA LEU A 96 -19.48 1.27 -0.90
C LEU A 96 -20.65 0.65 -0.12
N ALA A 97 -20.50 -0.58 0.38
CA ALA A 97 -21.52 -1.22 1.19
C ALA A 97 -21.82 -0.43 2.47
N PHE A 98 -20.79 0.14 3.11
CA PHE A 98 -20.94 1.00 4.26
C PHE A 98 -21.64 2.33 3.89
N GLU A 99 -21.19 2.99 2.82
CA GLU A 99 -21.73 4.27 2.36
C GLU A 99 -23.21 4.15 1.98
N PHE A 100 -23.56 3.21 1.09
CA PHE A 100 -24.94 3.01 0.70
C PHE A 100 -25.76 2.37 1.82
N GLY A 101 -25.19 1.44 2.58
CA GLY A 101 -25.87 0.77 3.68
C GLY A 101 -26.23 1.74 4.81
N VAL A 102 -25.23 2.41 5.37
CA VAL A 102 -25.43 3.38 6.46
C VAL A 102 -26.11 4.64 5.93
N GLY A 103 -25.66 5.18 4.78
CA GLY A 103 -26.26 6.37 4.18
C GLY A 103 -27.75 6.21 3.92
N HIS A 104 -28.16 5.10 3.29
CA HIS A 104 -29.56 4.88 2.95
C HIS A 104 -30.39 4.40 4.14
N TYR A 105 -29.95 3.35 4.85
CA TYR A 105 -30.79 2.69 5.87
C TYR A 105 -30.66 3.31 7.27
N VAL A 106 -29.55 3.95 7.61
CA VAL A 106 -29.35 4.56 8.94
C VAL A 106 -29.65 6.05 8.92
N PHE A 107 -29.14 6.77 7.91
CA PHE A 107 -29.35 8.21 7.78
C PHE A 107 -30.56 8.59 6.92
N GLY A 108 -31.22 7.63 6.28
CA GLY A 108 -32.41 7.88 5.44
C GLY A 108 -32.11 8.64 4.14
N THR A 109 -30.85 8.65 3.69
CA THR A 109 -30.43 9.40 2.51
C THR A 109 -30.99 8.74 1.25
N SER A 110 -31.64 9.51 0.38
CA SER A 110 -32.22 8.96 -0.85
C SER A 110 -31.15 8.49 -1.84
N TRP A 111 -31.47 7.48 -2.66
CA TRP A 111 -30.58 7.00 -3.72
C TRP A 111 -30.10 8.11 -4.67
N PRO A 112 -30.97 9.02 -5.18
CA PRO A 112 -30.52 10.13 -6.01
C PRO A 112 -29.52 11.04 -5.30
N THR A 113 -29.70 11.28 -3.99
CA THR A 113 -28.77 12.10 -3.21
C THR A 113 -27.41 11.45 -3.08
N LEU A 114 -27.35 10.14 -2.82
CA LEU A 114 -26.09 9.38 -2.74
C LEU A 114 -25.38 9.34 -4.11
N LEU A 115 -26.13 9.07 -5.18
CA LEU A 115 -25.59 9.02 -6.54
C LEU A 115 -25.12 10.39 -7.04
N ALA A 116 -25.72 11.49 -6.56
CA ALA A 116 -25.28 12.83 -6.93
C ALA A 116 -23.82 13.10 -6.53
N ASP A 117 -23.30 12.47 -5.47
CA ASP A 117 -21.88 12.60 -5.07
C ASP A 117 -20.90 12.03 -6.10
N TYR A 118 -21.37 11.22 -7.05
CA TYR A 118 -20.58 10.65 -8.15
C TYR A 118 -20.65 11.49 -9.43
N ASP A 119 -21.43 12.57 -9.46
CA ASP A 119 -21.56 13.42 -10.64
C ASP A 119 -20.40 14.42 -10.76
N LEU A 120 -19.42 14.05 -11.58
CA LEU A 120 -18.27 14.88 -11.90
C LEU A 120 -18.66 16.21 -12.57
N THR A 121 -19.79 16.26 -13.28
CA THR A 121 -20.25 17.49 -13.96
C THR A 121 -20.64 18.58 -12.96
N GLN A 122 -21.03 18.18 -11.75
CA GLN A 122 -21.35 19.06 -10.63
C GLN A 122 -20.12 19.36 -9.75
N GLY A 123 -18.92 19.00 -10.20
CA GLY A 123 -17.67 19.20 -9.46
C GLY A 123 -17.53 18.31 -8.22
N ARG A 124 -18.34 17.24 -8.11
CA ARG A 124 -18.32 16.29 -7.00
C ARG A 124 -17.34 15.17 -7.32
N LEU A 125 -16.20 15.19 -6.63
CA LEU A 125 -15.06 14.32 -6.91
C LEU A 125 -15.08 13.02 -6.09
N TRP A 126 -16.22 12.65 -5.50
CA TRP A 126 -16.26 11.55 -4.53
C TRP A 126 -15.81 10.21 -5.15
N ILE A 127 -16.14 9.96 -6.41
CA ILE A 127 -15.72 8.75 -7.16
C ILE A 127 -14.20 8.50 -7.13
N LEU A 128 -13.39 9.55 -6.94
CA LEU A 128 -11.94 9.41 -6.82
C LEU A 128 -11.51 8.69 -5.54
N VAL A 129 -12.30 8.76 -4.47
CA VAL A 129 -12.02 8.11 -3.17
C VAL A 129 -12.09 6.57 -3.27
N PRO A 130 -13.17 5.94 -3.77
CA PRO A 130 -13.20 4.49 -3.96
C PRO A 130 -12.18 4.02 -5.00
N VAL A 131 -11.92 4.80 -6.07
CA VAL A 131 -10.85 4.49 -7.03
C VAL A 131 -9.47 4.51 -6.36
N ALA A 132 -9.17 5.53 -5.54
CA ALA A 132 -7.94 5.59 -4.77
C ALA A 132 -7.83 4.43 -3.77
N THR A 133 -8.94 4.07 -3.11
CA THR A 133 -9.01 2.94 -2.18
C THR A 133 -8.70 1.61 -2.86
N LEU A 134 -9.21 1.41 -4.09
CA LEU A 134 -8.95 0.25 -4.92
C LEU A 134 -7.47 0.15 -5.30
N LEU A 135 -6.88 1.26 -5.76
CA LEU A 135 -5.54 1.27 -6.36
C LEU A 135 -4.41 1.42 -5.35
N ALA A 136 -4.65 2.04 -4.19
CA ALA A 136 -3.62 2.35 -3.21
C ALA A 136 -2.76 1.15 -2.79
N PRO A 137 -3.30 -0.05 -2.49
CA PRO A 137 -2.46 -1.18 -2.09
C PRO A 137 -1.49 -1.63 -3.18
N ALA A 138 -1.93 -1.60 -4.44
CA ALA A 138 -1.11 -1.97 -5.58
C ALA A 138 -0.04 -0.91 -5.86
N LEU A 139 -0.41 0.38 -5.87
CA LEU A 139 0.51 1.50 -6.10
C LEU A 139 1.59 1.60 -5.02
N VAL A 140 1.20 1.48 -3.74
CA VAL A 140 2.16 1.50 -2.64
C VAL A 140 3.16 0.36 -2.75
N ARG A 141 2.70 -0.84 -3.15
CA ARG A 141 3.58 -1.98 -3.35
C ARG A 141 4.58 -1.74 -4.48
N THR A 142 4.13 -1.23 -5.62
CA THR A 142 5.03 -0.99 -6.77
C THR A 142 6.06 0.09 -6.45
N ILE A 143 5.66 1.18 -5.79
CA ILE A 143 6.55 2.28 -5.40
C ILE A 143 7.56 1.87 -4.33
N SER A 144 7.20 0.93 -3.44
CA SER A 144 8.10 0.50 -2.36
C SER A 144 9.32 -0.28 -2.87
N GLY A 145 9.27 -0.80 -4.10
CA GLY A 145 10.29 -1.67 -4.71
C GLY A 145 10.41 -3.02 -3.99
N PRO A 146 11.01 -4.05 -4.62
CA PRO A 146 11.36 -5.26 -3.90
C PRO A 146 12.33 -4.89 -2.78
N GLU A 147 12.00 -5.22 -1.52
CA GLU A 147 12.85 -4.98 -0.34
C GLU A 147 14.29 -5.45 -0.54
N ALA A 148 14.51 -6.41 -1.44
CA ALA A 148 15.82 -6.88 -1.92
C ALA A 148 16.76 -5.74 -2.38
N VAL A 149 16.26 -4.70 -3.06
CA VAL A 149 17.08 -3.56 -3.52
C VAL A 149 17.47 -2.64 -2.36
N ARG A 150 16.62 -2.50 -1.34
CA ARG A 150 16.95 -1.73 -0.12
C ARG A 150 17.92 -2.49 0.80
N GLN A 151 18.01 -3.81 0.66
CA GLN A 151 18.95 -4.67 1.38
C GLN A 151 20.36 -4.64 0.78
N CYS A 152 20.52 -4.29 -0.50
CA CYS A 152 21.79 -3.83 -1.11
C CYS A 152 22.18 -2.42 -0.61
N ARG A 153 22.00 -2.12 0.68
CA ARG A 153 22.70 -1.00 1.32
C ARG A 153 24.12 -1.51 1.57
N PRO A 154 25.19 -0.82 1.14
CA PRO A 154 26.55 -1.21 1.49
C PRO A 154 26.70 -1.03 2.99
N THR A 155 26.31 -2.04 3.76
CA THR A 155 26.88 -2.26 5.07
C THR A 155 28.36 -2.40 4.77
N GLY A 156 29.20 -1.46 5.20
CA GLY A 156 30.62 -1.37 4.84
C GLY A 156 31.49 -2.53 5.32
N ARG A 157 30.92 -3.73 5.41
CA ARG A 157 31.55 -4.98 5.79
C ARG A 157 31.27 -6.00 4.69
N PRO A 158 32.27 -6.33 3.85
CA PRO A 158 32.11 -7.41 2.90
C PRO A 158 31.79 -8.70 3.65
N PRO A 159 30.96 -9.60 3.08
CA PRO A 159 30.72 -10.91 3.67
C PRO A 159 32.06 -11.66 3.78
N ARG A 160 32.42 -12.13 4.98
CA ARG A 160 33.55 -13.06 5.15
C ARG A 160 33.13 -14.41 4.59
N VAL A 161 33.61 -14.75 3.41
CA VAL A 161 33.45 -16.08 2.81
C VAL A 161 34.50 -16.99 3.48
N PRO A 162 34.13 -17.95 4.34
CA PRO A 162 35.12 -18.62 5.19
C PRO A 162 35.92 -19.74 4.51
N HIS A 163 35.75 -19.97 3.20
CA HIS A 163 36.16 -21.23 2.56
C HIS A 163 36.95 -21.10 1.24
N LEU A 164 37.17 -19.89 0.74
CA LEU A 164 38.02 -19.67 -0.44
C LEU A 164 39.11 -18.68 -0.03
N GLY A 165 40.35 -19.15 0.05
CA GLY A 165 41.55 -18.34 0.27
C GLY A 165 41.89 -17.46 -0.93
N VAL A 166 40.89 -16.80 -1.49
CA VAL A 166 41.01 -15.86 -2.61
C VAL A 166 40.42 -14.54 -2.14
N GLU A 167 41.26 -13.54 -1.95
CA GLU A 167 40.83 -12.17 -1.72
C GLU A 167 40.08 -11.69 -2.97
N VAL A 168 38.76 -11.54 -2.86
CA VAL A 168 37.96 -10.97 -3.95
C VAL A 168 38.27 -9.46 -4.03
N PRO A 169 38.71 -8.92 -5.18
CA PRO A 169 39.01 -7.50 -5.32
C PRO A 169 37.77 -6.65 -4.99
N ARG A 170 37.94 -5.57 -4.21
CA ARG A 170 36.85 -4.68 -3.74
C ARG A 170 35.91 -4.18 -4.85
N THR A 171 36.37 -4.17 -6.10
CA THR A 171 35.59 -3.76 -7.28
C THR A 171 34.46 -4.74 -7.64
N TRP A 172 34.58 -6.03 -7.31
CA TRP A 172 33.55 -7.05 -7.61
C TRP A 172 32.34 -6.99 -6.67
N SER A 173 32.48 -6.43 -5.48
CA SER A 173 31.35 -6.23 -4.54
C SER A 173 30.39 -5.13 -4.99
N MET A 174 30.78 -4.24 -5.91
CA MET A 174 29.88 -3.22 -6.44
C MET A 174 29.04 -3.72 -7.62
N LEU A 175 29.59 -4.62 -8.45
CA LEU A 175 28.95 -5.10 -9.68
C LEU A 175 27.80 -6.10 -9.42
N THR A 176 27.84 -6.82 -8.31
CA THR A 176 26.83 -7.84 -7.97
C THR A 176 25.50 -7.28 -7.48
N CYS A 177 25.40 -5.99 -7.13
CA CYS A 177 24.11 -5.36 -6.82
C CYS A 177 23.42 -4.75 -8.06
N ALA A 178 24.08 -4.68 -9.22
CA ALA A 178 23.52 -4.08 -10.44
C ALA A 178 23.01 -5.11 -11.46
N ALA A 179 23.55 -6.33 -11.45
CA ALA A 179 23.10 -7.38 -12.35
C ALA A 179 21.86 -8.08 -11.76
N GLY A 180 20.81 -8.17 -12.58
CA GLY A 180 19.65 -9.02 -12.34
C GLY A 180 20.03 -10.51 -12.24
N PRO A 181 19.03 -11.43 -12.31
CA PRO A 181 19.27 -12.85 -12.03
C PRO A 181 20.43 -13.40 -12.88
N VAL A 182 21.31 -14.15 -12.21
CA VAL A 182 22.62 -14.64 -12.68
C VAL A 182 22.51 -15.63 -13.86
N ASP A 183 21.30 -15.96 -14.31
CA ASP A 183 21.04 -16.99 -15.31
C ASP A 183 21.44 -16.58 -16.74
N GLU A 184 21.79 -15.30 -16.99
CA GLU A 184 22.10 -14.80 -18.35
C GLU A 184 23.61 -14.68 -18.67
N LEU A 185 24.51 -15.10 -17.77
CA LEU A 185 25.97 -14.99 -17.97
C LEU A 185 26.69 -16.33 -18.18
N VAL A 186 25.96 -17.43 -18.43
CA VAL A 186 26.56 -18.73 -18.76
C VAL A 186 26.14 -19.19 -20.16
N ASP A 187 26.73 -18.56 -21.18
CA ASP A 187 26.99 -19.24 -22.46
C ASP A 187 28.34 -18.79 -23.03
N PRO A 188 29.46 -19.46 -22.70
CA PRO A 188 30.74 -19.24 -23.35
C PRO A 188 30.93 -20.10 -24.61
N GLY A 189 29.86 -20.57 -25.28
CA GLY A 189 29.91 -21.68 -26.24
C GLY A 189 29.31 -21.46 -27.63
N ARG A 190 29.22 -20.23 -28.16
CA ARG A 190 28.94 -20.00 -29.59
C ARG A 190 30.13 -19.38 -30.32
N THR A 191 30.96 -20.26 -30.88
CA THR A 191 31.67 -20.06 -32.16
C THR A 191 31.19 -21.13 -33.12
#